data_AF-A0A969KTG7-F1
#
_entry.id   AF-A0A969KTG7-F1
#
_cell.length_a   1.000
_cell.length_b   1.000
_cell.length_c   1.000
_cell.angle_alpha   90.00
_cell.angle_beta   90.00
_cell.angle_gamma   90.00
#
_symmetry.space_group_name_H-M   'P 1'
#
loop_
_entity.id
_entity.type
_entity.pdbx_description
1 polymer ?
#
loop_
_entity_poly.entity_id
_entity_poly.type
_entity_poly.pdbx_seq_one_letter_code
_entity_poly.pdbx_strand_id
1 'polypeptide(L)'
;MQSPLGNCWSSFPSQLVINEVFRVVAAYESLQSNQVSLSPTEQNGSTNAAPDDRVAVLLMGYGEVESYEDFANYNEQALNLLTAKFAPVPTWVYPPLAKLLAVFDLHEWSHQHDHFISPHNAIFEQQRAGIEERLQAEWGDRVKVFKAFNFCAPFLPDQVLTEIKAQGFHKLLIYPLLVVDSIFTSGIAVEQVNKALAALADSTQHWVEGMRYIPSFYNEPAYIKLMAKMVEEKITHDLTVAHLPSQIGIVLMNHGCPHKAKGFTSGIDESQALYERVREELIYRYPLISVGWLNHQTPLIEWTQPNAELAAKNLIDLGATALIFMPIGFATENHETLLDVDHIIHGLRRKHPEVTYVQMPCVNDRPEFLQMAANWAHPQIEALLSAEALAVNPKLAIEQAHHHTHDHHHDHSHHHHH
;
A
#
# COMPACT_ATOMS: atom_id res chain seq x y z
N MET A 1 10.79 28.52 45.72
CA MET A 1 10.37 29.46 44.64
C MET A 1 11.49 29.57 43.63
N GLN A 2 11.31 29.08 42.39
CA GLN A 2 11.74 29.69 41.13
C GLN A 2 11.51 28.72 39.94
N SER A 3 10.97 29.27 38.85
CA SER A 3 10.82 28.75 37.48
C SER A 3 10.86 27.24 37.16
N PRO A 4 9.76 26.71 36.59
CA PRO A 4 9.79 25.60 35.64
C PRO A 4 9.58 26.11 34.20
N LEU A 5 10.66 26.21 33.42
CA LEU A 5 10.61 26.42 31.96
C LEU A 5 11.57 25.44 31.27
N GLY A 6 11.18 24.16 31.26
CA GLY A 6 11.78 23.16 30.37
C GLY A 6 11.19 23.33 28.97
N ASN A 7 11.99 23.85 28.05
CA ASN A 7 11.55 24.13 26.68
C ASN A 7 11.22 22.83 25.93
N CYS A 8 9.94 22.58 25.67
CA CYS A 8 9.49 21.46 24.86
C CYS A 8 9.52 21.84 23.37
N TRP A 9 10.49 21.31 22.61
CA TRP A 9 10.58 21.43 21.16
C TRP A 9 10.71 20.04 20.55
N SER A 10 9.57 19.37 20.39
CA SER A 10 9.43 18.16 19.57
C SER A 10 8.97 18.58 18.17
N SER A 11 9.94 18.79 17.27
CA SER A 11 9.72 19.24 15.88
C SER A 11 10.28 18.22 14.90
N PHE A 12 9.41 17.29 14.47
CA PHE A 12 9.73 16.18 13.57
C PHE A 12 9.32 16.50 12.12
N PRO A 13 10.15 16.25 11.09
CA PRO A 13 9.89 16.61 9.68
C PRO A 13 8.79 15.85 8.95
N SER A 14 8.78 14.51 8.97
CA SER A 14 7.69 13.68 8.38
C SER A 14 6.35 14.03 9.03
N GLN A 15 6.38 14.21 10.34
CA GLN A 15 5.28 14.77 11.14
C GLN A 15 4.87 16.17 10.68
N LEU A 16 5.79 17.00 10.21
CA LEU A 16 5.54 18.36 9.72
C LEU A 16 4.79 18.34 8.38
N VAL A 17 5.07 17.35 7.51
CA VAL A 17 4.30 17.11 6.27
C VAL A 17 2.83 16.90 6.64
N ILE A 18 2.58 15.94 7.53
CA ILE A 18 1.23 15.54 7.94
C ILE A 18 0.58 16.65 8.80
N ASN A 19 1.33 17.38 9.63
CA ASN A 19 0.80 18.51 10.40
C ASN A 19 0.32 19.67 9.51
N GLU A 20 1.07 20.00 8.45
CA GLU A 20 0.69 21.10 7.57
C GLU A 20 -0.38 20.66 6.54
N VAL A 21 -0.43 19.37 6.14
CA VAL A 21 -1.63 18.75 5.51
C VAL A 21 -2.89 19.17 6.28
N PHE A 22 -2.91 18.93 7.59
CA PHE A 22 -4.10 19.14 8.41
C PHE A 22 -4.37 20.60 8.80
N ARG A 23 -3.33 21.44 8.93
CA ARG A 23 -3.52 22.89 9.09
C ARG A 23 -4.12 23.55 7.86
N VAL A 24 -3.69 23.16 6.66
CA VAL A 24 -4.24 23.71 5.42
C VAL A 24 -5.69 23.23 5.19
N VAL A 25 -6.02 21.97 5.55
CA VAL A 25 -7.39 21.46 5.59
C VAL A 25 -8.32 22.35 6.43
N ALA A 26 -7.88 22.78 7.61
CA ALA A 26 -8.67 23.62 8.52
C ALA A 26 -8.90 25.06 8.02
N ALA A 27 -8.17 25.52 7.01
CA ALA A 27 -8.26 26.88 6.48
C ALA A 27 -9.16 27.01 5.23
N TYR A 28 -9.59 25.91 4.62
CA TYR A 28 -10.08 25.90 3.22
C TYR A 28 -11.57 25.60 3.01
N GLU A 29 -12.39 25.55 4.07
CA GLU A 29 -13.82 25.14 3.99
C GLU A 29 -14.80 26.16 3.32
N SER A 30 -14.34 27.11 2.50
CA SER A 30 -15.13 28.32 2.18
C SER A 30 -15.73 28.48 0.77
N LEU A 31 -15.25 27.83 -0.30
CA LEU A 31 -15.69 28.09 -1.70
C LEU A 31 -15.79 26.85 -2.61
N GLN A 32 -16.59 26.91 -3.69
CA GLN A 32 -17.07 25.74 -4.48
C GLN A 32 -16.88 25.84 -6.02
N SER A 33 -16.59 24.68 -6.66
CA SER A 33 -16.92 24.24 -8.06
C SER A 33 -16.53 25.14 -9.27
N ASN A 34 -16.55 24.72 -10.56
CA ASN A 34 -17.17 23.56 -11.25
C ASN A 34 -16.42 23.15 -12.55
N GLN A 35 -16.86 22.10 -13.28
CA GLN A 35 -16.22 21.49 -14.48
C GLN A 35 -16.62 22.07 -15.88
N VAL A 36 -15.94 21.66 -16.97
CA VAL A 36 -16.48 21.38 -18.36
C VAL A 36 -15.41 20.68 -19.26
N SER A 37 -15.76 20.17 -20.46
CA SER A 37 -15.02 19.19 -21.29
C SER A 37 -15.01 19.47 -22.83
N LEU A 38 -14.26 18.68 -23.65
CA LEU A 38 -14.68 18.02 -24.95
C LEU A 38 -13.55 17.69 -25.99
N SER A 39 -13.46 16.40 -26.35
CA SER A 39 -13.44 15.75 -27.71
C SER A 39 -12.39 16.02 -28.85
N PRO A 40 -12.16 15.05 -29.80
CA PRO A 40 -10.82 14.82 -30.41
C PRO A 40 -10.73 14.38 -31.90
N THR A 41 -9.54 13.93 -32.38
CA THR A 41 -9.20 13.09 -33.58
C THR A 41 -7.65 12.88 -33.64
N GLU A 42 -6.98 11.87 -34.27
CA GLU A 42 -7.31 10.57 -34.90
C GLU A 42 -6.04 9.62 -34.90
N GLN A 43 -5.76 8.74 -35.90
CA GLN A 43 -4.70 7.70 -35.84
C GLN A 43 -3.92 7.36 -37.15
N ASN A 44 -2.66 6.90 -36.99
CA ASN A 44 -2.04 5.69 -37.60
C ASN A 44 -0.59 5.48 -37.06
N GLY A 45 0.08 4.30 -37.08
CA GLY A 45 -0.36 2.92 -37.39
C GLY A 45 0.81 1.97 -37.79
N SER A 46 0.71 0.66 -37.44
CA SER A 46 1.57 -0.49 -37.87
C SER A 46 3.04 -0.57 -37.39
N THR A 47 3.69 -1.72 -37.12
CA THR A 47 3.39 -3.15 -36.73
C THR A 47 4.80 -3.79 -36.40
N ASN A 48 5.09 -5.08 -36.11
CA ASN A 48 4.39 -6.37 -36.14
C ASN A 48 5.04 -7.45 -35.22
N ALA A 49 4.30 -8.00 -34.26
CA ALA A 49 4.49 -9.32 -33.60
C ALA A 49 3.20 -9.63 -32.82
N ALA A 50 2.77 -10.89 -32.65
CA ALA A 50 1.53 -11.22 -31.94
C ALA A 50 1.68 -10.94 -30.42
N PRO A 51 1.07 -9.86 -29.86
CA PRO A 51 1.51 -9.31 -28.57
C PRO A 51 0.58 -9.60 -27.37
N ASP A 52 -0.67 -10.00 -27.65
CA ASP A 52 -1.81 -9.91 -26.73
C ASP A 52 -1.68 -10.80 -25.48
N ASP A 53 -1.02 -11.96 -25.60
CA ASP A 53 -1.02 -13.01 -24.56
C ASP A 53 0.05 -12.86 -23.46
N ARG A 54 0.28 -11.62 -23.00
CA ARG A 54 1.21 -11.29 -21.90
C ARG A 54 0.61 -10.32 -20.89
N VAL A 55 0.85 -10.57 -19.61
CA VAL A 55 0.43 -9.74 -18.47
C VAL A 55 1.62 -8.95 -17.92
N ALA A 56 1.45 -7.64 -17.84
CA ALA A 56 2.30 -6.77 -17.02
C ALA A 56 1.73 -6.70 -15.60
N VAL A 57 2.49 -7.15 -14.61
CA VAL A 57 2.15 -7.01 -13.20
C VAL A 57 2.75 -5.71 -12.69
N LEU A 58 1.92 -4.69 -12.48
CA LEU A 58 2.31 -3.41 -11.91
C LEU A 58 2.34 -3.55 -10.39
N LEU A 59 3.49 -3.98 -9.86
CA LEU A 59 3.71 -4.14 -8.43
C LEU A 59 4.00 -2.77 -7.80
N MET A 60 3.06 -2.25 -7.03
CA MET A 60 3.09 -0.89 -6.49
C MET A 60 3.52 -0.88 -5.02
N GLY A 61 4.58 -0.14 -4.72
CA GLY A 61 5.05 0.16 -3.37
C GLY A 61 4.75 1.60 -2.98
N TYR A 62 5.04 1.93 -1.72
CA TYR A 62 4.97 3.31 -1.24
C TYR A 62 6.08 4.15 -1.92
N GLY A 63 7.32 3.67 -1.79
CA GLY A 63 8.54 4.33 -2.28
C GLY A 63 8.96 5.45 -1.35
N GLU A 64 10.18 5.38 -0.82
CA GLU A 64 10.76 6.40 0.06
C GLU A 64 11.96 7.10 -0.59
N VAL A 65 12.31 8.27 -0.06
CA VAL A 65 13.35 9.12 -0.65
C VAL A 65 14.75 8.53 -0.40
N GLU A 66 15.47 8.24 -1.49
CA GLU A 66 16.88 7.80 -1.43
C GLU A 66 17.89 8.94 -1.63
N SER A 67 17.44 10.13 -2.02
CA SER A 67 18.27 11.29 -2.36
C SER A 67 17.77 12.57 -1.70
N TYR A 68 18.65 13.32 -1.04
CA TYR A 68 18.32 14.58 -0.37
C TYR A 68 17.74 15.66 -1.30
N GLU A 69 17.98 15.56 -2.60
CA GLU A 69 17.47 16.52 -3.59
C GLU A 69 15.99 16.27 -3.96
N ASP A 70 15.48 15.05 -3.72
CA ASP A 70 14.14 14.63 -4.14
C ASP A 70 13.04 14.82 -3.08
N PHE A 71 13.39 15.14 -1.83
CA PHE A 71 12.41 15.40 -0.76
C PHE A 71 11.34 16.41 -1.15
N ALA A 72 11.69 17.46 -1.90
CA ALA A 72 10.71 18.45 -2.36
C ALA A 72 9.69 17.85 -3.35
N ASN A 73 10.12 16.96 -4.25
CA ASN A 73 9.25 16.31 -5.25
C ASN A 73 8.36 15.24 -4.60
N TYR A 74 8.93 14.49 -3.64
CA TYR A 74 8.22 13.51 -2.82
C TYR A 74 7.17 14.18 -1.93
N ASN A 75 7.57 15.20 -1.17
CA ASN A 75 6.67 15.93 -0.28
C ASN A 75 5.54 16.62 -1.06
N GLU A 76 5.79 17.17 -2.25
CA GLU A 76 4.75 17.80 -3.06
C GLU A 76 3.68 16.77 -3.47
N GLN A 77 4.08 15.57 -3.88
CA GLN A 77 3.16 14.49 -4.25
C GLN A 77 2.42 13.92 -3.04
N ALA A 78 3.12 13.61 -1.95
CA ALA A 78 2.53 13.09 -0.72
C ALA A 78 1.52 14.08 -0.12
N LEU A 79 1.92 15.35 0.01
CA LEU A 79 1.06 16.45 0.47
C LEU A 79 -0.19 16.56 -0.41
N ASN A 80 -0.04 16.60 -1.74
CA ASN A 80 -1.16 16.72 -2.69
C ASN A 80 -2.14 15.55 -2.61
N LEU A 81 -1.63 14.32 -2.66
CA LEU A 81 -2.46 13.10 -2.67
C LEU A 81 -3.12 12.84 -1.30
N LEU A 82 -2.49 13.23 -0.19
CA LEU A 82 -3.04 13.07 1.16
C LEU A 82 -4.01 14.20 1.54
N THR A 83 -3.69 15.49 1.28
CA THR A 83 -4.64 16.60 1.54
C THR A 83 -5.94 16.40 0.78
N ALA A 84 -5.88 16.00 -0.49
CA ALA A 84 -7.04 15.86 -1.36
C ALA A 84 -8.12 14.90 -0.81
N LYS A 85 -7.73 13.92 0.01
CA LYS A 85 -8.67 13.02 0.71
C LYS A 85 -9.41 13.69 1.87
N PHE A 86 -8.83 14.73 2.47
CA PHE A 86 -9.39 15.47 3.60
C PHE A 86 -10.11 16.77 3.18
N ALA A 87 -9.52 17.55 2.26
CA ALA A 87 -10.10 18.75 1.64
C ALA A 87 -9.43 19.09 0.29
N PRO A 88 -10.14 19.67 -0.69
CA PRO A 88 -9.57 20.06 -1.98
C PRO A 88 -8.71 21.34 -1.86
N VAL A 89 -7.41 21.17 -1.58
CA VAL A 89 -6.45 22.27 -1.45
C VAL A 89 -5.91 22.71 -2.83
N PRO A 90 -5.65 24.00 -3.08
CA PRO A 90 -5.12 24.47 -4.37
C PRO A 90 -3.69 23.98 -4.63
N THR A 91 -3.44 23.50 -5.85
CA THR A 91 -2.13 22.94 -6.25
C THR A 91 -0.95 23.90 -6.11
N TRP A 92 -1.17 25.22 -6.20
CA TRP A 92 -0.12 26.22 -6.01
C TRP A 92 0.42 26.30 -4.57
N VAL A 93 -0.30 25.75 -3.59
CA VAL A 93 0.11 25.74 -2.16
C VAL A 93 1.18 24.67 -1.91
N TYR A 94 1.19 23.58 -2.69
CA TYR A 94 2.06 22.44 -2.43
C TYR A 94 3.56 22.71 -2.69
N PRO A 95 4.01 23.29 -3.83
CA PRO A 95 5.43 23.51 -4.09
C PRO A 95 6.21 24.35 -3.04
N PRO A 96 5.69 25.47 -2.51
CA PRO A 96 6.41 26.24 -1.49
C PRO A 96 6.44 25.52 -0.14
N LEU A 97 5.39 24.77 0.21
CA LEU A 97 5.32 24.00 1.44
C LEU A 97 6.23 22.76 1.38
N ALA A 98 6.19 22.00 0.28
CA ALA A 98 7.05 20.84 0.06
C ALA A 98 8.55 21.17 0.16
N LYS A 99 8.96 22.36 -0.31
CA LYS A 99 10.34 22.87 -0.16
C LYS A 99 10.69 23.26 1.28
N LEU A 100 9.74 23.76 2.06
CA LEU A 100 9.95 24.03 3.48
C LEU A 100 10.11 22.71 4.27
N LEU A 101 9.28 21.71 3.94
CA LEU A 101 9.32 20.37 4.52
C LEU A 101 10.65 19.67 4.24
N ALA A 102 11.11 19.69 2.98
CA ALA A 102 12.39 19.13 2.57
C ALA A 102 13.60 19.69 3.34
N VAL A 103 13.56 20.95 3.78
CA VAL A 103 14.62 21.55 4.61
C VAL A 103 14.62 20.98 6.04
N PHE A 104 13.47 20.58 6.57
CA PHE A 104 13.38 19.87 7.84
C PHE A 104 13.83 18.40 7.69
N ASP A 105 13.38 17.69 6.65
CA ASP A 105 13.73 16.28 6.42
C ASP A 105 15.25 16.12 6.25
N LEU A 106 15.86 17.00 5.44
CA LEU A 106 17.30 17.12 5.26
C LEU A 106 18.04 17.21 6.61
N HIS A 107 17.56 18.04 7.53
CA HIS A 107 18.22 18.25 8.82
C HIS A 107 18.18 17.01 9.71
N GLU A 108 17.05 16.31 9.77
CA GLU A 108 16.91 15.07 10.55
C GLU A 108 17.76 13.94 9.98
N TRP A 109 17.61 13.64 8.69
CA TRP A 109 18.26 12.49 8.07
C TRP A 109 19.78 12.68 7.95
N SER A 110 20.27 13.90 7.66
CA SER A 110 21.71 14.16 7.50
C SER A 110 22.46 14.52 8.79
N HIS A 111 21.79 15.03 9.83
CA HIS A 111 22.48 15.47 11.07
C HIS A 111 22.01 14.81 12.36
N GLN A 112 20.85 14.13 12.39
CA GLN A 112 20.38 13.43 13.59
C GLN A 112 20.52 11.90 13.47
N HIS A 113 20.49 11.36 12.25
CA HIS A 113 20.56 9.92 11.97
C HIS A 113 21.75 9.50 11.06
N ASP A 114 22.87 10.23 11.14
CA ASP A 114 24.17 9.93 10.48
C ASP A 114 24.06 9.53 8.99
N HIS A 115 23.39 10.38 8.20
CA HIS A 115 23.08 10.14 6.79
C HIS A 115 22.22 8.90 6.54
N PHE A 116 21.12 8.75 7.29
CA PHE A 116 20.11 7.73 7.03
C PHE A 116 19.59 7.82 5.58
N ILE A 117 19.44 6.64 4.97
CA ILE A 117 18.81 6.39 3.67
C ILE A 117 17.88 5.20 3.90
N SER A 118 16.62 5.31 3.50
CA SER A 118 15.67 4.21 3.71
C SER A 118 16.01 3.00 2.84
N PRO A 119 16.05 1.77 3.41
CA PRO A 119 16.23 0.54 2.63
C PRO A 119 14.97 0.13 1.85
N HIS A 120 13.85 0.86 2.00
CA HIS A 120 12.54 0.51 1.41
C HIS A 120 12.64 0.16 -0.07
N ASN A 121 13.23 1.02 -0.89
CA ASN A 121 13.26 0.86 -2.34
C ASN A 121 14.13 -0.32 -2.80
N ALA A 122 15.19 -0.62 -2.05
CA ALA A 122 16.08 -1.76 -2.29
C ALA A 122 15.43 -3.10 -1.91
N ILE A 123 14.77 -3.15 -0.75
CA ILE A 123 14.00 -4.34 -0.33
C ILE A 123 12.78 -4.54 -1.26
N PHE A 124 12.13 -3.47 -1.70
CA PHE A 124 11.03 -3.57 -2.66
C PHE A 124 11.49 -4.08 -4.04
N GLU A 125 12.73 -3.82 -4.46
CA GLU A 125 13.31 -4.45 -5.66
C GLU A 125 13.58 -5.94 -5.43
N GLN A 126 14.07 -6.34 -4.26
CA GLN A 126 14.23 -7.76 -3.90
C GLN A 126 12.86 -8.48 -3.89
N GLN A 127 11.82 -7.82 -3.36
CA GLN A 127 10.44 -8.31 -3.42
C GLN A 127 9.93 -8.43 -4.86
N ARG A 128 10.12 -7.39 -5.70
CA ARG A 128 9.75 -7.42 -7.12
C ARG A 128 10.41 -8.57 -7.87
N ALA A 129 11.73 -8.72 -7.74
CA ALA A 129 12.49 -9.79 -8.40
C ALA A 129 12.12 -11.19 -7.89
N GLY A 130 11.95 -11.35 -6.57
CA GLY A 130 11.58 -12.63 -5.96
C GLY A 130 10.14 -13.06 -6.28
N ILE A 131 9.21 -12.12 -6.45
CA ILE A 131 7.86 -12.40 -6.96
C ILE A 131 7.92 -12.73 -8.45
N GLU A 132 8.69 -11.99 -9.25
CA GLU A 132 8.87 -12.26 -10.68
C GLU A 132 9.41 -13.67 -10.96
N GLU A 133 10.46 -14.09 -10.25
CA GLU A 133 11.02 -15.45 -10.32
C GLU A 133 9.94 -16.53 -10.17
N ARG A 134 9.06 -16.36 -9.17
CA ARG A 134 8.01 -17.34 -8.84
C ARG A 134 6.87 -17.34 -9.85
N LEU A 135 6.48 -16.16 -10.35
CA LEU A 135 5.49 -16.06 -11.42
C LEU A 135 6.02 -16.61 -12.74
N GLN A 136 7.28 -16.35 -13.09
CA GLN A 136 7.91 -16.88 -14.31
C GLN A 136 8.18 -18.39 -14.24
N ALA A 137 8.32 -18.97 -13.04
CA ALA A 137 8.40 -20.42 -12.86
C ALA A 137 7.12 -21.17 -13.28
N GLU A 138 5.96 -20.49 -13.35
CA GLU A 138 4.70 -21.06 -13.84
C GLU A 138 4.29 -20.51 -15.22
N TRP A 139 4.38 -19.19 -15.42
CA TRP A 139 3.86 -18.50 -16.60
C TRP A 139 4.92 -18.21 -17.68
N GLY A 140 6.22 -18.32 -17.35
CA GLY A 140 7.33 -17.93 -18.23
C GLY A 140 7.26 -16.49 -18.71
N ASP A 141 7.76 -16.23 -19.92
CA ASP A 141 7.80 -14.90 -20.56
C ASP A 141 6.43 -14.24 -20.81
N ARG A 142 5.31 -14.92 -20.47
CA ARG A 142 3.96 -14.33 -20.47
C ARG A 142 3.73 -13.38 -19.30
N VAL A 143 4.61 -13.37 -18.29
CA VAL A 143 4.52 -12.47 -17.13
C VAL A 143 5.83 -11.70 -16.91
N LYS A 144 5.71 -10.38 -16.73
CA LYS A 144 6.79 -9.50 -16.25
C LYS A 144 6.27 -8.60 -15.13
N VAL A 145 7.08 -8.40 -14.09
CA VAL A 145 6.73 -7.59 -12.91
C VAL A 145 7.43 -6.23 -12.99
N PHE A 146 6.65 -5.18 -13.17
CA PHE A 146 7.11 -3.80 -13.20
C PHE A 146 6.91 -3.16 -11.82
N LYS A 147 7.97 -2.62 -11.22
CA LYS A 147 7.89 -1.85 -9.98
C LYS A 147 7.38 -0.44 -10.27
N ALA A 148 6.38 -0.01 -9.53
CA ALA A 148 6.02 1.40 -9.42
C ALA A 148 6.01 1.85 -7.95
N PHE A 149 6.19 3.15 -7.73
CA PHE A 149 6.08 3.80 -6.42
C PHE A 149 5.01 4.90 -6.47
N ASN A 150 4.28 5.06 -5.37
CA ASN A 150 3.27 6.12 -5.26
C ASN A 150 3.90 7.53 -5.24
N PHE A 151 5.13 7.69 -4.73
CA PHE A 151 5.72 9.02 -4.51
C PHE A 151 7.13 9.23 -5.10
N CYS A 152 7.80 8.17 -5.57
CA CYS A 152 9.21 8.22 -5.97
C CYS A 152 9.43 7.99 -7.49
N ALA A 153 9.94 9.03 -8.17
CA ALA A 153 10.51 8.92 -9.51
C ALA A 153 11.83 8.12 -9.48
N PRO A 154 12.26 7.48 -10.59
CA PRO A 154 11.64 7.43 -11.92
C PRO A 154 10.59 6.31 -12.08
N PHE A 155 10.00 5.83 -10.98
CA PHE A 155 9.04 4.72 -10.97
C PHE A 155 7.59 5.18 -10.71
N LEU A 156 7.22 6.41 -11.06
CA LEU A 156 5.84 6.87 -10.90
C LEU A 156 4.89 6.14 -11.88
N PRO A 157 3.59 5.96 -11.55
CA PRO A 157 2.72 5.09 -12.35
C PRO A 157 2.54 5.51 -13.81
N ASP A 158 2.65 6.80 -14.14
CA ASP A 158 2.65 7.31 -15.51
C ASP A 158 3.95 6.95 -16.27
N GLN A 159 5.10 7.06 -15.61
CA GLN A 159 6.40 6.66 -16.15
C GLN A 159 6.42 5.15 -16.45
N VAL A 160 5.96 4.34 -15.49
CA VAL A 160 5.95 2.87 -15.62
C VAL A 160 4.89 2.37 -16.59
N LEU A 161 3.69 2.97 -16.63
CA LEU A 161 2.69 2.61 -17.66
C LEU A 161 3.12 3.03 -19.07
N THR A 162 3.95 4.07 -19.20
CA THR A 162 4.59 4.43 -20.47
C THR A 162 5.60 3.35 -20.90
N GLU A 163 6.41 2.80 -19.97
CA GLU A 163 7.29 1.64 -20.25
C GLU A 163 6.47 0.41 -20.68
N ILE A 164 5.40 0.08 -19.95
CA ILE A 164 4.55 -1.09 -20.22
C ILE A 164 3.90 -0.97 -21.61
N LYS A 165 3.35 0.20 -21.97
CA LYS A 165 2.80 0.49 -23.32
C LYS A 165 3.88 0.35 -24.40
N ALA A 166 5.08 0.90 -24.16
CA ALA A 166 6.20 0.82 -25.10
C ALA A 166 6.77 -0.60 -25.28
N GLN A 167 6.61 -1.48 -24.28
CA GLN A 167 7.02 -2.89 -24.36
C GLN A 167 5.93 -3.83 -24.93
N GLY A 168 4.78 -3.29 -25.36
CA GLY A 168 3.74 -4.05 -26.07
C GLY A 168 3.03 -5.09 -25.19
N PHE A 169 2.75 -4.76 -23.93
CA PHE A 169 1.81 -5.52 -23.11
C PHE A 169 0.40 -4.94 -23.28
N HIS A 170 -0.62 -5.79 -23.23
CA HIS A 170 -2.03 -5.37 -23.38
C HIS A 170 -2.92 -5.80 -22.20
N LYS A 171 -2.43 -6.69 -21.32
CA LYS A 171 -3.08 -7.07 -20.07
C LYS A 171 -2.33 -6.47 -18.87
N LEU A 172 -3.04 -5.78 -17.98
CA LEU A 172 -2.49 -5.11 -16.80
C LEU A 172 -3.05 -5.72 -15.51
N LEU A 173 -2.16 -6.15 -14.62
CA LEU A 173 -2.50 -6.56 -13.26
C LEU A 173 -1.96 -5.51 -12.27
N ILE A 174 -2.85 -4.67 -11.73
CA ILE A 174 -2.53 -3.67 -10.73
C ILE A 174 -2.38 -4.40 -9.38
N TYR A 175 -1.18 -4.40 -8.82
CA TYR A 175 -0.87 -5.11 -7.57
C TYR A 175 -0.17 -4.17 -6.57
N PRO A 176 -0.92 -3.40 -5.76
CA PRO A 176 -0.37 -2.76 -4.59
C PRO A 176 0.04 -3.82 -3.57
N LEU A 177 1.31 -3.82 -3.13
CA LEU A 177 1.82 -4.78 -2.14
C LEU A 177 1.42 -4.33 -0.72
N LEU A 178 0.12 -4.22 -0.48
CA LEU A 178 -0.48 -3.64 0.72
C LEU A 178 -0.98 -4.71 1.68
N VAL A 179 -0.54 -4.65 2.93
CA VAL A 179 -1.08 -5.50 3.99
C VAL A 179 -2.54 -5.14 4.27
N VAL A 180 -2.89 -3.84 4.33
CA VAL A 180 -4.23 -3.32 4.67
C VAL A 180 -4.72 -2.24 3.68
N ASP A 181 -6.02 -2.22 3.41
CA ASP A 181 -6.67 -1.32 2.46
C ASP A 181 -7.23 -0.05 3.13
N SER A 182 -6.82 1.11 2.61
CA SER A 182 -7.37 2.41 2.98
C SER A 182 -7.39 3.37 1.79
N ILE A 183 -8.20 4.42 1.92
CA ILE A 183 -8.19 5.57 0.99
C ILE A 183 -6.82 6.28 0.87
N PHE A 184 -5.91 6.05 1.82
CA PHE A 184 -4.54 6.57 1.85
C PHE A 184 -3.51 5.58 1.30
N THR A 185 -3.91 4.35 0.95
CA THR A 185 -3.04 3.32 0.38
C THR A 185 -3.52 2.90 -1.00
N SER A 186 -4.51 1.99 -1.11
CA SER A 186 -5.06 1.59 -2.42
C SER A 186 -5.73 2.77 -3.13
N GLY A 187 -6.43 3.60 -2.37
CA GLY A 187 -7.14 4.77 -2.87
C GLY A 187 -6.22 5.84 -3.44
N ILE A 188 -4.91 5.76 -3.20
CA ILE A 188 -3.89 6.57 -3.88
C ILE A 188 -3.37 5.82 -5.12
N ALA A 189 -2.93 4.57 -4.95
CA ALA A 189 -2.40 3.74 -6.04
C ALA A 189 -3.35 3.64 -7.26
N VAL A 190 -4.62 3.31 -7.01
CA VAL A 190 -5.67 3.21 -8.04
C VAL A 190 -6.00 4.57 -8.65
N GLU A 191 -5.95 5.66 -7.88
CA GLU A 191 -6.17 7.01 -8.40
C GLU A 191 -5.03 7.44 -9.35
N GLN A 192 -3.78 7.14 -9.00
CA GLN A 192 -2.62 7.44 -9.85
C GLN A 192 -2.61 6.60 -11.13
N VAL A 193 -2.89 5.30 -11.04
CA VAL A 193 -3.02 4.42 -12.22
C VAL A 193 -4.14 4.91 -13.14
N ASN A 194 -5.31 5.27 -12.61
CA ASN A 194 -6.40 5.80 -13.44
C ASN A 194 -6.04 7.13 -14.12
N LYS A 195 -5.33 8.04 -13.43
CA LYS A 195 -4.82 9.28 -14.03
C LYS A 195 -3.80 9.02 -15.14
N ALA A 196 -2.86 8.10 -14.91
CA ALA A 196 -1.85 7.69 -15.89
C ALA A 196 -2.47 7.03 -17.13
N LEU A 197 -3.41 6.10 -16.95
CA LEU A 197 -4.14 5.46 -18.04
C LEU A 197 -4.97 6.47 -18.84
N ALA A 198 -5.59 7.46 -18.19
CA ALA A 198 -6.30 8.54 -18.86
C ALA A 198 -5.37 9.49 -19.65
N ALA A 199 -4.15 9.74 -19.16
CA ALA A 199 -3.13 10.51 -19.88
C ALA A 199 -2.52 9.75 -21.07
N LEU A 200 -2.49 8.41 -21.02
CA LEU A 200 -2.00 7.52 -22.07
C LEU A 200 -3.08 7.02 -23.04
N ALA A 201 -4.32 7.52 -22.92
CA ALA A 201 -5.45 7.15 -23.76
C ALA A 201 -5.45 7.95 -25.07
N ASP A 202 -5.13 7.28 -26.17
CA ASP A 202 -5.29 7.82 -27.51
C ASP A 202 -6.79 7.91 -27.86
N SER A 203 -7.19 8.88 -28.67
CA SER A 203 -8.59 9.33 -28.78
C SER A 203 -9.55 8.41 -29.55
N THR A 204 -9.21 7.13 -29.68
CA THR A 204 -9.73 6.17 -30.66
C THR A 204 -9.72 4.74 -30.13
N GLN A 205 -8.70 4.37 -29.35
CA GLN A 205 -8.56 3.04 -28.75
C GLN A 205 -7.85 3.14 -27.39
N HIS A 206 -8.32 2.38 -26.41
CA HIS A 206 -7.55 2.10 -25.19
C HIS A 206 -6.57 0.96 -25.48
N TRP A 207 -5.31 1.12 -25.07
CA TRP A 207 -4.24 0.13 -25.32
C TRP A 207 -4.23 -1.05 -24.33
N VAL A 208 -4.95 -0.92 -23.21
CA VAL A 208 -5.16 -1.97 -22.22
C VAL A 208 -6.48 -2.68 -22.54
N GLU A 209 -6.38 -3.96 -22.86
CA GLU A 209 -7.50 -4.80 -23.31
C GLU A 209 -8.06 -5.67 -22.18
N GLY A 210 -7.22 -6.01 -21.19
CA GLY A 210 -7.62 -6.67 -19.96
C GLY A 210 -7.00 -5.98 -18.74
N MET A 211 -7.79 -5.69 -17.71
CA MET A 211 -7.29 -5.09 -16.47
C MET A 211 -7.87 -5.80 -15.25
N ARG A 212 -7.02 -6.10 -14.25
CA ARG A 212 -7.42 -6.60 -12.94
C ARG A 212 -6.66 -5.89 -11.82
N TYR A 213 -7.19 -6.01 -10.61
CA TYR A 213 -6.69 -5.38 -9.40
C TYR A 213 -6.60 -6.42 -8.28
N ILE A 214 -5.54 -6.36 -7.48
CA ILE A 214 -5.33 -7.20 -6.30
C ILE A 214 -5.60 -6.39 -5.02
N PRO A 215 -6.50 -6.86 -4.12
CA PRO A 215 -6.77 -6.20 -2.85
C PRO A 215 -5.69 -6.51 -1.79
N SER A 216 -5.83 -5.86 -0.64
CA SER A 216 -5.04 -6.14 0.56
C SER A 216 -5.08 -7.63 0.98
N PHE A 217 -4.05 -8.06 1.70
CA PHE A 217 -3.89 -9.45 2.17
C PHE A 217 -3.96 -9.59 3.72
N TYR A 218 -4.61 -8.63 4.41
CA TYR A 218 -4.75 -8.58 5.88
C TYR A 218 -5.38 -9.84 6.50
N ASN A 219 -6.15 -10.58 5.71
CA ASN A 219 -6.88 -11.77 6.08
C ASN A 219 -6.23 -13.07 5.57
N GLU A 220 -5.11 -12.99 4.83
CA GLU A 220 -4.54 -14.15 4.16
C GLU A 220 -3.89 -15.14 5.15
N PRO A 221 -4.35 -16.40 5.21
CA PRO A 221 -3.89 -17.36 6.22
C PRO A 221 -2.39 -17.64 6.18
N ALA A 222 -1.74 -17.48 5.02
CA ALA A 222 -0.31 -17.61 4.86
C ALA A 222 0.45 -16.41 5.47
N TYR A 223 -0.06 -15.19 5.33
CA TYR A 223 0.53 -13.99 5.95
C TYR A 223 0.46 -14.09 7.48
N ILE A 224 -0.74 -14.35 8.00
CA ILE A 224 -1.03 -14.44 9.44
C ILE A 224 -0.10 -15.45 10.13
N LYS A 225 0.04 -16.64 9.53
CA LYS A 225 0.92 -17.70 10.04
C LYS A 225 2.40 -17.37 9.94
N LEU A 226 2.81 -16.65 8.91
CA LEU A 226 4.18 -16.16 8.79
C LEU A 226 4.49 -15.10 9.86
N MET A 227 3.55 -14.21 10.18
CA MET A 227 3.72 -13.22 11.25
C MET A 227 3.87 -13.90 12.62
N ALA A 228 2.98 -14.85 12.95
CA ALA A 228 3.08 -15.63 14.18
C ALA A 228 4.38 -16.43 14.25
N LYS A 229 4.73 -17.15 13.18
CA LYS A 229 6.00 -17.89 13.05
C LYS A 229 7.22 -16.99 13.28
N MET A 230 7.28 -15.80 12.68
CA MET A 230 8.39 -14.86 12.86
C MET A 230 8.54 -14.45 14.33
N VAL A 231 7.44 -14.14 15.01
CA VAL A 231 7.44 -13.78 16.44
C VAL A 231 7.92 -14.94 17.30
N GLU A 232 7.49 -16.17 16.99
CA GLU A 232 7.94 -17.39 17.69
C GLU A 232 9.42 -17.72 17.45
N GLU A 233 9.91 -17.61 16.21
CA GLU A 233 11.32 -17.74 15.86
C GLU A 233 12.16 -16.75 16.69
N LYS A 234 11.73 -15.49 16.76
CA LYS A 234 12.45 -14.44 17.50
C LYS A 234 12.40 -14.63 19.01
N ILE A 235 11.25 -14.98 19.60
CA ILE A 235 11.13 -15.30 21.03
C ILE A 235 12.05 -16.47 21.39
N THR A 236 12.03 -17.53 20.57
CA THR A 236 12.83 -18.74 20.79
C THR A 236 14.32 -18.41 20.79
N HIS A 237 14.78 -17.60 19.84
CA HIS A 237 16.20 -17.25 19.70
C HIS A 237 16.70 -16.25 20.76
N ASP A 238 15.95 -15.16 21.00
CA ASP A 238 16.43 -14.02 21.79
C ASP A 238 16.02 -14.10 23.28
N LEU A 239 14.83 -14.62 23.60
CA LEU A 239 14.18 -14.36 24.89
C LEU A 239 13.99 -15.58 25.80
N THR A 240 13.79 -16.79 25.26
CA THR A 240 13.47 -17.99 26.08
C THR A 240 14.57 -18.39 27.07
N VAL A 241 15.80 -17.93 26.88
CA VAL A 241 16.94 -18.16 27.79
C VAL A 241 16.80 -17.39 29.11
N ALA A 242 16.07 -16.26 29.11
CA ALA A 242 16.00 -15.34 30.26
C ALA A 242 14.57 -15.03 30.74
N HIS A 243 13.54 -15.22 29.89
CA HIS A 243 12.16 -14.82 30.16
C HIS A 243 11.19 -15.98 29.94
N LEU A 244 10.25 -16.19 30.86
CA LEU A 244 9.15 -17.14 30.65
C LEU A 244 8.14 -16.57 29.64
N PRO A 245 7.40 -17.41 28.88
CA PRO A 245 6.38 -16.95 27.93
C PRO A 245 5.31 -16.02 28.52
N SER A 246 4.99 -16.18 29.81
CA SER A 246 4.06 -15.31 30.55
C SER A 246 4.64 -13.92 30.92
N GLN A 247 5.93 -13.69 30.70
CA GLN A 247 6.65 -12.44 31.00
C GLN A 247 7.13 -11.72 29.73
N ILE A 248 6.77 -12.23 28.55
CA ILE A 248 7.11 -11.64 27.24
C ILE A 248 5.86 -10.93 26.72
N GLY A 249 5.93 -9.60 26.63
CA GLY A 249 4.92 -8.78 25.98
C GLY A 249 5.16 -8.68 24.48
N ILE A 250 4.09 -8.78 23.69
CA ILE A 250 4.12 -8.67 22.23
C ILE A 250 3.28 -7.46 21.81
N VAL A 251 3.93 -6.44 21.26
CA VAL A 251 3.29 -5.30 20.60
C VAL A 251 3.21 -5.62 19.11
N LEU A 252 2.01 -5.95 18.65
CA LEU A 252 1.70 -6.19 17.24
C LEU A 252 1.34 -4.85 16.59
N MET A 253 2.22 -4.33 15.73
CA MET A 253 2.16 -2.95 15.26
C MET A 253 1.52 -2.78 13.87
N ASN A 254 0.64 -1.79 13.78
CA ASN A 254 0.02 -1.32 12.53
C ASN A 254 0.24 0.19 12.38
N HIS A 255 0.23 0.70 11.14
CA HIS A 255 0.24 2.14 10.87
C HIS A 255 -1.00 2.81 11.51
N GLY A 256 -0.80 3.95 12.17
CA GLY A 256 -1.85 4.70 12.85
C GLY A 256 -2.89 5.27 11.89
N CYS A 257 -4.13 5.42 12.35
CA CYS A 257 -5.23 5.96 11.56
C CYS A 257 -5.94 7.10 12.30
N PRO A 258 -6.32 8.21 11.65
CA PRO A 258 -7.17 9.23 12.25
C PRO A 258 -8.56 8.65 12.59
N HIS A 259 -8.94 8.64 13.86
CA HIS A 259 -10.21 8.09 14.33
C HIS A 259 -11.43 8.85 13.77
N LYS A 260 -11.25 10.14 13.44
CA LYS A 260 -12.26 11.03 12.84
C LYS A 260 -12.16 11.13 11.31
N ALA A 261 -11.76 10.06 10.61
CA ALA A 261 -11.56 10.02 9.15
C ALA A 261 -12.85 10.10 8.29
N LYS A 262 -13.83 10.95 8.64
CA LYS A 262 -15.07 11.23 7.86
C LYS A 262 -15.88 9.99 7.42
N GLY A 263 -15.72 8.84 8.08
CA GLY A 263 -16.38 7.57 7.77
C GLY A 263 -15.50 6.53 7.04
N PHE A 264 -14.26 6.86 6.70
CA PHE A 264 -13.31 5.93 6.08
C PHE A 264 -12.61 5.05 7.13
N THR A 265 -13.26 3.95 7.53
CA THR A 265 -12.77 3.06 8.60
C THR A 265 -11.94 1.87 8.12
N SER A 266 -11.92 1.54 6.83
CA SER A 266 -11.34 0.26 6.32
C SER A 266 -9.92 -0.04 6.83
N GLY A 267 -9.02 0.95 6.83
CA GLY A 267 -7.66 0.77 7.32
C GLY A 267 -7.56 0.51 8.82
N ILE A 268 -8.56 0.95 9.61
CA ILE A 268 -8.70 0.58 11.03
C ILE A 268 -9.26 -0.84 11.13
N ASP A 269 -10.35 -1.11 10.41
CA ASP A 269 -11.09 -2.37 10.49
C ASP A 269 -10.23 -3.57 10.04
N GLU A 270 -9.49 -3.44 8.93
CA GLU A 270 -8.57 -4.46 8.44
C GLU A 270 -7.34 -4.62 9.35
N SER A 271 -6.77 -3.53 9.86
CA SER A 271 -5.65 -3.59 10.82
C SER A 271 -6.02 -4.26 12.14
N GLN A 272 -7.23 -4.00 12.65
CA GLN A 272 -7.77 -4.69 13.83
C GLN A 272 -8.03 -6.17 13.53
N ALA A 273 -8.62 -6.49 12.38
CA ALA A 273 -8.92 -7.86 11.99
C ALA A 273 -7.65 -8.68 11.64
N LEU A 274 -6.56 -8.05 11.19
CA LEU A 274 -5.23 -8.66 11.08
C LEU A 274 -4.64 -8.92 12.47
N TYR A 275 -4.65 -7.90 13.34
CA TYR A 275 -4.17 -7.99 14.71
C TYR A 275 -4.81 -9.15 15.48
N GLU A 276 -6.14 -9.27 15.46
CA GLU A 276 -6.84 -10.35 16.16
C GLU A 276 -6.44 -11.73 15.63
N ARG A 277 -6.32 -11.91 14.30
CA ARG A 277 -5.92 -13.20 13.72
C ARG A 277 -4.48 -13.59 14.05
N VAL A 278 -3.54 -12.64 14.04
CA VAL A 278 -2.15 -12.90 14.46
C VAL A 278 -2.07 -13.15 15.97
N ARG A 279 -2.91 -12.46 16.77
CA ARG A 279 -3.04 -12.69 18.22
C ARG A 279 -3.57 -14.10 18.52
N GLU A 280 -4.54 -14.61 17.76
CA GLU A 280 -5.14 -15.94 17.97
C GLU A 280 -4.12 -17.09 17.86
N GLU A 281 -3.17 -17.03 16.91
CA GLU A 281 -2.09 -18.03 16.76
C GLU A 281 -1.08 -17.99 17.94
N LEU A 282 -0.94 -16.84 18.62
CA LEU A 282 0.07 -16.57 19.65
C LEU A 282 -0.44 -16.67 21.10
N ILE A 283 -1.70 -16.28 21.35
CA ILE A 283 -2.23 -15.99 22.71
C ILE A 283 -2.19 -17.19 23.67
N TYR A 284 -2.28 -18.42 23.15
CA TYR A 284 -2.20 -19.65 23.94
C TYR A 284 -0.82 -19.92 24.55
N ARG A 285 0.24 -19.24 24.07
CA ARG A 285 1.61 -19.34 24.58
C ARG A 285 2.07 -18.04 25.25
N TYR A 286 1.66 -16.89 24.69
CA TYR A 286 2.05 -15.57 25.15
C TYR A 286 0.78 -14.79 25.56
N PRO A 287 0.45 -14.69 26.87
CA PRO A 287 -0.80 -14.06 27.30
C PRO A 287 -0.76 -12.53 27.26
N LEU A 288 0.43 -11.93 27.14
CA LEU A 288 0.65 -10.49 27.13
C LEU A 288 0.79 -9.98 25.69
N ILE A 289 -0.33 -9.76 25.00
CA ILE A 289 -0.34 -9.24 23.62
C ILE A 289 -1.18 -7.96 23.56
N SER A 290 -0.72 -6.96 22.81
CA SER A 290 -1.45 -5.72 22.56
C SER A 290 -1.26 -5.23 21.11
N VAL A 291 -2.25 -4.55 20.56
CA VAL A 291 -2.09 -3.78 19.32
C VAL A 291 -1.33 -2.49 19.63
N GLY A 292 -0.34 -2.15 18.81
CA GLY A 292 0.37 -0.88 18.90
C GLY A 292 0.16 -0.06 17.64
N TRP A 293 -0.46 1.11 17.73
CA TRP A 293 -0.57 1.99 16.58
C TRP A 293 0.65 2.91 16.46
N LEU A 294 1.34 2.87 15.32
CA LEU A 294 2.39 3.82 14.96
C LEU A 294 1.72 5.12 14.49
N ASN A 295 1.46 6.01 15.45
CA ASN A 295 0.71 7.26 15.22
C ASN A 295 1.66 8.44 15.01
N HIS A 296 1.42 9.19 13.94
CA HIS A 296 2.06 10.49 13.73
C HIS A 296 1.61 11.51 14.80
N GLN A 297 2.54 12.20 15.46
CA GLN A 297 2.25 13.21 16.49
C GLN A 297 1.72 14.51 15.87
N THR A 298 0.45 14.53 15.47
CA THR A 298 -0.19 15.72 14.91
C THR A 298 -1.18 16.36 15.89
N PRO A 299 -0.98 17.62 16.35
CA PRO A 299 -1.93 18.29 17.22
C PRO A 299 -3.33 18.38 16.60
N LEU A 300 -4.35 18.41 17.46
CA LEU A 300 -5.77 18.48 17.11
C LEU A 300 -6.37 17.21 16.46
N ILE A 301 -5.62 16.11 16.35
CA ILE A 301 -6.11 14.86 15.76
C ILE A 301 -6.13 13.72 16.77
N GLU A 302 -7.29 13.08 16.85
CA GLU A 302 -7.48 11.82 17.58
C GLU A 302 -7.07 10.67 16.67
N TRP A 303 -5.94 10.04 16.97
CA TRP A 303 -5.46 8.83 16.31
C TRP A 303 -5.92 7.57 17.05
N THR A 304 -5.89 6.42 16.37
CA THR A 304 -6.14 5.09 16.93
C THR A 304 -5.33 4.81 18.20
N GLN A 305 -5.89 4.05 19.14
CA GLN A 305 -5.28 3.77 20.45
C GLN A 305 -5.34 2.28 20.81
N PRO A 306 -4.44 1.78 21.67
CA PRO A 306 -3.28 2.48 22.25
C PRO A 306 -2.15 2.67 21.22
N ASN A 307 -1.48 3.83 21.23
CA ASN A 307 -0.25 3.99 20.44
C ASN A 307 0.83 3.00 20.93
N ALA A 308 1.84 2.72 20.10
CA ALA A 308 2.82 1.67 20.42
C ALA A 308 3.60 1.90 21.74
N GLU A 309 3.87 3.15 22.15
CA GLU A 309 4.46 3.43 23.47
C GLU A 309 3.49 3.09 24.62
N LEU A 310 2.22 3.47 24.53
CA LEU A 310 1.20 3.18 25.53
C LEU A 310 0.90 1.67 25.60
N ALA A 311 0.86 0.98 24.45
CA ALA A 311 0.71 -0.46 24.37
C ALA A 311 1.86 -1.16 25.12
N ALA A 312 3.11 -0.79 24.82
CA ALA A 312 4.30 -1.28 25.50
C ALA A 312 4.28 -0.99 27.02
N LYS A 313 3.94 0.23 27.42
CA LYS A 313 3.83 0.61 28.84
C LYS A 313 2.78 -0.25 29.56
N ASN A 314 1.60 -0.45 28.97
CA ASN A 314 0.54 -1.26 29.57
C ASN A 314 0.99 -2.72 29.75
N LEU A 315 1.78 -3.28 28.82
CA LEU A 315 2.35 -4.62 28.98
C LEU A 315 3.39 -4.69 30.10
N ILE A 316 4.22 -3.65 30.29
CA ILE A 316 5.14 -3.54 31.43
C ILE A 316 4.38 -3.44 32.76
N ASP A 317 3.33 -2.60 32.84
CA ASP A 317 2.47 -2.48 34.03
C ASP A 317 1.77 -3.83 34.38
N LEU A 318 1.52 -4.68 33.37
CA LEU A 318 0.98 -6.04 33.51
C LEU A 318 2.04 -7.12 33.84
N GLY A 319 3.32 -6.75 33.96
CA GLY A 319 4.40 -7.64 34.37
C GLY A 319 5.30 -8.18 33.25
N ALA A 320 5.26 -7.60 32.05
CA ALA A 320 6.23 -7.92 31.01
C ALA A 320 7.66 -7.50 31.42
N THR A 321 8.60 -8.43 31.30
CA THR A 321 10.05 -8.20 31.54
C THR A 321 10.86 -8.20 30.23
N ALA A 322 10.24 -8.63 29.13
CA ALA A 322 10.72 -8.43 27.78
C ALA A 322 9.58 -7.95 26.89
N LEU A 323 9.87 -7.13 25.89
CA LEU A 323 8.94 -6.68 24.87
C LEU A 323 9.47 -6.95 23.46
N ILE A 324 8.60 -7.48 22.60
CA ILE A 324 8.78 -7.54 21.15
C ILE A 324 7.88 -6.53 20.46
N PHE A 325 8.42 -5.84 19.45
CA PHE A 325 7.73 -4.90 18.59
C PHE A 325 7.73 -5.46 17.17
N MET A 326 6.59 -5.98 16.70
CA MET A 326 6.46 -6.65 15.40
C MET A 326 5.60 -5.83 14.42
N PRO A 327 6.15 -5.29 13.32
CA PRO A 327 5.42 -4.46 12.36
C PRO A 327 4.52 -5.27 11.42
N ILE A 328 3.48 -5.93 11.97
CA ILE A 328 2.55 -6.78 11.20
C ILE A 328 1.84 -6.05 10.06
N GLY A 329 1.59 -4.74 10.19
CA GLY A 329 0.95 -3.92 9.16
C GLY A 329 1.85 -3.51 7.98
N PHE A 330 3.15 -3.89 8.00
CA PHE A 330 4.15 -3.42 7.04
C PHE A 330 4.84 -4.59 6.33
N ALA A 331 4.77 -4.63 5.00
CA ALA A 331 5.38 -5.68 4.19
C ALA A 331 6.89 -5.48 3.95
N THR A 332 7.38 -4.25 4.10
CA THR A 332 8.72 -3.80 3.68
C THR A 332 9.20 -2.80 4.74
N GLU A 333 10.48 -2.81 5.12
CA GLU A 333 11.01 -1.75 5.99
C GLU A 333 10.75 -0.36 5.41
N ASN A 334 10.54 0.61 6.30
CA ASN A 334 10.43 2.02 5.95
C ASN A 334 11.02 2.88 7.10
N HIS A 335 10.95 4.22 7.00
CA HIS A 335 11.47 5.07 8.07
C HIS A 335 10.74 4.89 9.41
N GLU A 336 9.44 4.57 9.42
CA GLU A 336 8.64 4.34 10.64
C GLU A 336 9.06 3.04 11.36
N THR A 337 9.17 1.93 10.63
CA THR A 337 9.49 0.61 11.21
C THR A 337 10.90 0.53 11.76
N LEU A 338 11.79 1.39 11.27
CA LEU A 338 13.17 1.51 11.73
C LEU A 338 13.33 2.61 12.80
N LEU A 339 13.05 3.87 12.48
CA LEU A 339 13.39 5.03 13.33
C LEU A 339 12.35 5.31 14.42
N ASP A 340 11.06 5.34 14.10
CA ASP A 340 10.02 5.63 15.09
C ASP A 340 9.93 4.51 16.14
N VAL A 341 10.06 3.25 15.71
CA VAL A 341 10.08 2.09 16.62
C VAL A 341 11.32 2.11 17.51
N ASP A 342 12.52 2.41 16.99
CA ASP A 342 13.72 2.54 17.82
C ASP A 342 13.61 3.74 18.78
N HIS A 343 13.03 4.87 18.34
CA HIS A 343 12.79 6.03 19.20
C HIS A 343 11.85 5.68 20.37
N ILE A 344 10.77 4.94 20.10
CA ILE A 344 9.83 4.45 21.12
C ILE A 344 10.57 3.52 22.10
N ILE A 345 11.38 2.58 21.59
CA ILE A 345 12.19 1.68 22.40
C ILE A 345 13.21 2.45 23.26
N HIS A 346 13.91 3.47 22.72
CA HIS A 346 14.81 4.34 23.48
C HIS A 346 14.06 5.25 24.48
N GLY A 347 12.83 5.65 24.18
CA GLY A 347 11.93 6.34 25.12
C GLY A 347 11.57 5.46 26.32
N LEU A 348 11.23 4.20 26.08
CA LEU A 348 10.85 3.21 27.09
C LEU A 348 12.05 2.73 27.90
N ARG A 349 13.17 2.35 27.25
CA ARG A 349 14.42 1.86 27.87
C ARG A 349 15.04 2.87 28.84
N ARG A 350 14.82 4.17 28.65
CA ARG A 350 15.22 5.24 29.61
C ARG A 350 14.34 5.32 30.86
N LYS A 351 13.11 4.81 30.80
CA LYS A 351 12.14 4.77 31.91
C LYS A 351 12.18 3.43 32.65
N HIS A 352 12.44 2.35 31.91
CA HIS A 352 12.43 0.96 32.34
C HIS A 352 13.70 0.21 31.86
N PRO A 353 14.89 0.57 32.36
CA PRO A 353 16.16 -0.05 31.94
C PRO A 353 16.28 -1.55 32.32
N GLU A 354 15.38 -2.05 33.18
CA GLU A 354 15.27 -3.45 33.59
C GLU A 354 14.56 -4.37 32.56
N VAL A 355 13.90 -3.79 31.55
CA VAL A 355 13.13 -4.53 30.54
C VAL A 355 13.99 -4.82 29.29
N THR A 356 13.91 -6.05 28.77
CA THR A 356 14.52 -6.40 27.47
C THR A 356 13.66 -5.87 26.33
N TYR A 357 14.26 -5.20 25.34
CA TYR A 357 13.53 -4.64 24.18
C TYR A 357 14.05 -5.24 22.87
N VAL A 358 13.14 -5.78 22.06
CA VAL A 358 13.43 -6.39 20.75
C VAL A 358 12.57 -5.74 19.68
N GLN A 359 13.20 -5.01 18.77
CA GLN A 359 12.62 -4.60 17.49
C GLN A 359 12.68 -5.80 16.53
N MET A 360 11.58 -6.09 15.84
CA MET A 360 11.54 -7.07 14.77
C MET A 360 11.48 -6.39 13.41
N PRO A 361 12.10 -6.97 12.37
CA PRO A 361 11.95 -6.50 11.01
C PRO A 361 10.56 -6.79 10.46
N CYS A 362 10.20 -6.06 9.41
CA CYS A 362 9.15 -6.42 8.46
C CYS A 362 9.39 -7.79 7.82
N VAL A 363 8.38 -8.30 7.11
CA VAL A 363 8.49 -9.58 6.41
C VAL A 363 9.48 -9.54 5.24
N ASN A 364 9.67 -8.37 4.62
CA ASN A 364 10.71 -8.07 3.63
C ASN A 364 10.73 -9.11 2.49
N ASP A 365 11.91 -9.62 2.12
CA ASP A 365 12.12 -10.57 1.04
C ASP A 365 12.03 -12.04 1.47
N ARG A 366 11.44 -12.36 2.65
CA ARG A 366 11.39 -13.74 3.16
C ARG A 366 10.76 -14.70 2.13
N PRO A 367 11.39 -15.85 1.82
CA PRO A 367 10.94 -16.74 0.75
C PRO A 367 9.49 -17.21 0.86
N GLU A 368 8.95 -17.35 2.09
CA GLU A 368 7.54 -17.69 2.33
C GLU A 368 6.58 -16.55 1.94
N PHE A 369 6.97 -15.29 2.16
CA PHE A 369 6.19 -14.11 1.77
C PHE A 369 6.22 -13.90 0.27
N LEU A 370 7.40 -14.03 -0.36
CA LEU A 370 7.52 -13.98 -1.82
C LEU A 370 6.64 -15.04 -2.49
N GLN A 371 6.54 -16.24 -1.90
CA GLN A 371 5.63 -17.28 -2.38
C GLN A 371 4.16 -16.93 -2.18
N MET A 372 3.79 -16.39 -1.03
CA MET A 372 2.43 -15.91 -0.79
C MET A 372 2.04 -14.80 -1.78
N ALA A 373 2.91 -13.81 -1.99
CA ALA A 373 2.65 -12.69 -2.87
C ALA A 373 2.54 -13.11 -4.35
N ALA A 374 3.37 -14.08 -4.79
CA ALA A 374 3.15 -14.75 -6.07
C ALA A 374 1.77 -15.45 -6.10
N ASN A 375 1.49 -16.34 -5.13
CA ASN A 375 0.23 -17.09 -5.00
C ASN A 375 -1.03 -16.20 -5.07
N TRP A 376 -0.96 -14.99 -4.51
CA TRP A 376 -2.06 -14.00 -4.54
C TRP A 376 -2.34 -13.45 -5.95
N ALA A 377 -1.34 -13.44 -6.83
CA ALA A 377 -1.46 -13.00 -8.22
C ALA A 377 -1.88 -14.09 -9.22
N HIS A 378 -1.53 -15.37 -9.01
CA HIS A 378 -1.81 -16.45 -9.98
C HIS A 378 -3.28 -16.48 -10.47
N PRO A 379 -4.33 -16.40 -9.62
CA PRO A 379 -5.72 -16.44 -10.08
C PRO A 379 -6.11 -15.23 -10.95
N GLN A 380 -5.47 -14.06 -10.73
CA GLN A 380 -5.73 -12.85 -11.52
C GLN A 380 -4.98 -12.91 -12.86
N ILE A 381 -3.79 -13.50 -12.88
CA ILE A 381 -3.01 -13.76 -14.11
C ILE A 381 -3.76 -14.77 -14.98
N GLU A 382 -4.16 -15.91 -14.42
CA GLU A 382 -4.97 -16.93 -15.11
C GLU A 382 -6.26 -16.32 -15.70
N ALA A 383 -6.96 -15.48 -14.93
CA ALA A 383 -8.21 -14.85 -15.35
C ALA A 383 -8.02 -13.61 -16.26
N LEU A 384 -6.79 -13.13 -16.48
CA LEU A 384 -6.45 -12.18 -17.55
C LEU A 384 -6.13 -12.92 -18.84
N LEU A 385 -5.29 -13.95 -18.75
CA LEU A 385 -4.86 -14.76 -19.90
C LEU A 385 -6.03 -15.58 -20.49
N SER A 386 -6.95 -16.07 -19.65
CA SER A 386 -8.11 -16.86 -20.10
C SER A 386 -9.25 -16.03 -20.71
N ALA A 387 -9.20 -14.69 -20.63
CA ALA A 387 -10.30 -13.84 -21.10
C ALA A 387 -10.51 -13.91 -22.63
N GLU A 388 -9.41 -14.00 -23.39
CA GLU A 388 -9.45 -14.16 -24.85
C GLU A 388 -9.99 -15.51 -25.32
N ALA A 389 -9.78 -16.58 -24.54
CA ALA A 389 -10.26 -17.92 -24.87
C ALA A 389 -11.81 -18.00 -24.94
N LEU A 390 -12.51 -17.03 -24.33
CA LEU A 390 -13.96 -16.86 -24.42
C LEU A 390 -14.40 -15.87 -25.52
N ALA A 391 -13.50 -15.00 -25.99
CA ALA A 391 -13.81 -13.96 -26.98
C ALA A 391 -13.83 -14.47 -28.43
N VAL A 392 -13.15 -15.58 -28.74
CA VAL A 392 -12.93 -16.04 -30.12
C VAL A 392 -13.61 -17.37 -30.43
N ASN A 393 -14.93 -17.33 -30.68
CA ASN A 393 -15.53 -18.26 -31.64
C ASN A 393 -16.59 -17.57 -32.53
N PRO A 394 -16.17 -16.71 -33.48
CA PRO A 394 -17.09 -16.08 -34.43
C PRO A 394 -17.78 -17.07 -35.38
N LYS A 395 -17.31 -18.33 -35.50
CA LYS A 395 -17.99 -19.34 -36.32
C LYS A 395 -19.29 -19.81 -35.67
N LEU A 396 -19.28 -20.09 -34.36
CA LEU A 396 -20.51 -20.44 -33.63
C LEU A 396 -21.58 -19.34 -33.70
N ALA A 397 -21.17 -18.06 -33.61
CA ALA A 397 -22.09 -16.93 -33.73
C ALA A 397 -22.74 -16.84 -35.13
N ILE A 398 -21.98 -17.12 -36.20
CA ILE A 398 -22.47 -17.11 -37.58
C ILE A 398 -23.38 -18.32 -37.85
N GLU A 399 -23.02 -19.51 -37.37
CA GLU A 399 -23.84 -20.73 -37.50
C GLU A 399 -25.19 -20.60 -36.78
N GLN A 400 -25.22 -19.98 -35.59
CA GLN A 400 -26.47 -19.69 -34.89
C GLN A 400 -27.32 -18.61 -35.60
N ALA A 401 -26.70 -17.58 -36.19
CA ALA A 401 -27.41 -16.55 -36.92
C ALA A 401 -28.14 -17.10 -38.17
N HIS A 402 -27.51 -17.99 -38.93
CA HIS A 402 -28.09 -18.54 -40.15
C HIS A 402 -29.28 -19.49 -39.93
N HIS A 403 -29.41 -20.10 -38.75
CA HIS A 403 -30.53 -20.99 -38.44
C HIS A 403 -31.86 -20.29 -38.07
N HIS A 404 -31.86 -18.97 -37.89
CA HIS A 404 -33.05 -18.22 -37.45
C HIS A 404 -33.72 -17.36 -38.54
N THR A 405 -33.22 -17.38 -39.79
CA THR A 405 -33.71 -16.47 -40.86
C THR A 405 -34.51 -17.16 -41.99
N HIS A 406 -35.11 -18.32 -41.73
CA HIS A 406 -36.05 -18.97 -42.66
C HIS A 406 -37.19 -19.71 -41.94
N ASP A 407 -38.21 -18.97 -41.49
CA ASP A 407 -39.62 -19.32 -41.72
C ASP A 407 -40.57 -18.27 -41.14
N HIS A 408 -41.22 -17.48 -42.00
CA HIS A 408 -42.52 -16.82 -41.74
C HIS A 408 -43.09 -16.26 -43.07
N HIS A 409 -43.60 -17.15 -43.92
CA HIS A 409 -44.53 -16.73 -44.97
C HIS A 409 -45.90 -16.47 -44.34
N HIS A 410 -46.42 -15.24 -44.50
CA HIS A 410 -47.83 -14.95 -44.20
C HIS A 410 -48.73 -15.60 -45.25
N ASP A 411 -49.82 -16.23 -44.80
CA ASP A 411 -51.01 -16.48 -45.62
C ASP A 411 -52.25 -15.97 -44.87
N HIS A 412 -53.20 -15.40 -45.62
CA HIS A 412 -54.39 -14.72 -45.11
C HIS A 412 -55.64 -15.25 -45.82
N SER A 413 -56.17 -16.39 -45.36
CA SER A 413 -57.46 -16.91 -45.81
C SER A 413 -58.58 -16.61 -44.79
N HIS A 414 -59.53 -15.76 -45.16
CA HIS A 414 -60.84 -15.70 -44.48
C HIS A 414 -61.56 -17.04 -44.64
N HIS A 415 -62.37 -17.45 -43.65
CA HIS A 415 -63.71 -17.97 -43.93
C HIS A 415 -64.63 -17.98 -42.69
N HIS A 416 -65.93 -17.80 -42.91
CA HIS A 416 -66.99 -18.02 -41.92
C HIS A 416 -67.29 -19.52 -41.76
N HIS A 417 -67.65 -20.00 -40.56
CA HIS A 417 -69.07 -20.28 -40.22
C HIS A 417 -69.28 -20.90 -38.83
N HIS A 418 -70.46 -20.59 -38.25
CA HIS A 418 -71.17 -21.23 -37.14
C HIS A 418 -70.55 -21.23 -35.73
#